data_AF-T0YHJ2-F1
#
_entry.id   AF-T0YHJ2-F1
#
_cell.length_a   1.000
_cell.length_b   1.000
_cell.length_c   1.000
_cell.angle_alpha   90.00
_cell.angle_beta   90.00
_cell.angle_gamma   90.00
#
_symmetry.space_group_name_H-M   'P 1'
#
loop_
_entity.id
_entity.type
_entity.pdbx_description
1 polymer ?
#
loop_
_entity_poly.entity_id
_entity_poly.type
_entity_poly.pdbx_seq_one_letter_code
_entity_poly.pdbx_strand_id
1 'polypeptide(L)'
;MPTITIAKRFRGPAQSANGGYFAGCVAAQVTHPVTVRLLRPPPLDTPLEVQALPDAALAILLGSERIGLAQPADLTLTPRPGPTYFEAVEASRRYAGFKHHRFPSCFVCGTQRVRGDGMRIFAGPLPERDLVAAPWVPDPSLEAGDDKVRPEFMSAALDCPGFYAVTPRRPHDAPRRDHAA
;
A
#
# COMPACT_ATOMS: atom_id res chain seq x y z
N MET A 1 -16.37 -12.81 -16.93
CA MET A 1 -15.34 -13.02 -15.89
C MET A 1 -15.35 -11.82 -14.96
N PRO A 2 -15.10 -11.98 -13.65
CA PRO A 2 -14.98 -10.84 -12.75
C PRO A 2 -13.80 -9.96 -13.16
N THR A 3 -13.94 -8.65 -12.94
CA THR A 3 -12.90 -7.66 -13.25
C THR A 3 -12.64 -6.75 -12.07
N ILE A 4 -11.40 -6.30 -11.91
CA ILE A 4 -11.01 -5.26 -10.97
C ILE A 4 -10.68 -4.00 -11.77
N THR A 5 -11.23 -2.86 -11.37
CA THR A 5 -10.85 -1.54 -11.93
C THR A 5 -10.39 -0.64 -10.79
N ILE A 6 -9.19 -0.09 -10.90
CA ILE A 6 -8.61 0.77 -9.85
C ILE A 6 -8.73 2.23 -10.29
N ALA A 7 -9.54 2.99 -9.57
CA ALA A 7 -9.71 4.41 -9.85
C ALA A 7 -8.39 5.18 -9.70
N LYS A 8 -8.16 6.20 -10.54
CA LYS A 8 -6.98 7.09 -10.49
C LYS A 8 -6.66 7.68 -9.13
N ARG A 9 -7.68 7.86 -8.27
CA ARG A 9 -7.52 8.31 -6.88
C ARG A 9 -6.52 7.42 -6.12
N PHE A 10 -6.59 6.11 -6.32
CA PHE A 10 -5.84 5.09 -5.58
C PHE A 10 -4.45 4.76 -6.18
N ARG A 11 -3.87 5.71 -6.91
CA ARG A 11 -2.55 5.57 -7.52
C ARG A 11 -1.40 5.62 -6.51
N GLY A 12 -0.32 4.89 -6.79
CA GLY A 12 0.96 5.03 -6.09
C GLY A 12 1.86 5.97 -6.88
N PRO A 13 2.55 5.47 -7.91
CA PRO A 13 3.10 6.28 -9.01
C PRO A 13 2.03 7.05 -9.78
N ALA A 14 2.45 7.99 -10.64
CA ALA A 14 1.52 8.87 -11.35
C ALA A 14 0.52 8.14 -12.27
N GLN A 15 0.93 6.98 -12.82
CA GLN A 15 0.22 6.24 -13.86
C GLN A 15 -0.14 4.79 -13.46
N SER A 16 0.09 4.39 -12.20
CA SER A 16 -0.23 3.04 -11.75
C SER A 16 -0.83 3.00 -10.35
N ALA A 17 -1.55 1.94 -10.05
CA ALA A 17 -2.15 1.71 -8.74
C ALA A 17 -1.10 1.72 -7.61
N ASN A 18 -1.55 2.06 -6.40
CA ASN A 18 -0.78 1.78 -5.18
C ASN A 18 -0.72 0.26 -4.98
N GLY A 19 0.46 -0.25 -4.60
CA GLY A 19 0.72 -1.69 -4.50
C GLY A 19 -0.16 -2.38 -3.47
N GLY A 20 -0.22 -1.83 -2.25
CA GLY A 20 -1.09 -2.34 -1.18
C GLY A 20 -2.58 -2.26 -1.53
N TYR A 21 -3.03 -1.18 -2.16
CA TYR A 21 -4.42 -1.08 -2.60
C TYR A 21 -4.76 -2.14 -3.67
N PHE A 22 -3.88 -2.31 -4.68
CA PHE A 22 -4.04 -3.37 -5.67
C PHE A 22 -4.06 -4.75 -5.01
N ALA A 23 -3.12 -5.04 -4.12
CA ALA A 23 -3.07 -6.31 -3.39
C ALA A 23 -4.34 -6.56 -2.59
N GLY A 24 -4.86 -5.52 -1.94
CA GLY A 24 -6.13 -5.52 -1.25
C GLY A 24 -7.33 -5.85 -2.15
N CYS A 25 -7.44 -5.22 -3.32
CA CYS A 25 -8.51 -5.52 -4.28
C CYS A 25 -8.47 -6.96 -4.79
N VAL A 26 -7.26 -7.50 -4.99
CA VAL A 26 -7.04 -8.89 -5.38
C VAL A 26 -7.41 -9.85 -4.26
N ALA A 27 -6.98 -9.57 -3.02
CA ALA A 27 -7.31 -10.38 -1.85
C ALA A 27 -8.83 -10.39 -1.56
N ALA A 28 -9.53 -9.30 -1.86
CA ALA A 28 -10.99 -9.21 -1.73
C ALA A 28 -11.76 -10.12 -2.71
N GLN A 29 -11.10 -10.74 -3.69
CA GLN A 29 -11.71 -11.72 -4.59
C GLN A 29 -11.85 -13.12 -3.95
N VAL A 30 -11.25 -13.34 -2.79
CA VAL A 30 -11.23 -14.62 -2.09
C VAL A 30 -11.54 -14.45 -0.60
N THR A 31 -11.88 -15.56 0.06
CA THR A 31 -12.23 -15.60 1.49
C THR A 31 -11.14 -16.23 2.36
N HIS A 32 -9.95 -16.47 1.82
CA HIS A 32 -8.79 -17.06 2.50
C HIS A 32 -7.57 -16.16 2.31
N PRO A 33 -6.55 -16.22 3.20
CA PRO A 33 -5.36 -15.41 3.06
C PRO A 33 -4.58 -15.78 1.79
N VAL A 34 -4.02 -14.77 1.14
CA VAL A 34 -3.24 -14.93 -0.09
C VAL A 34 -1.96 -14.12 -0.04
N THR A 35 -0.91 -14.64 -0.66
CA THR A 35 0.23 -13.84 -1.07
C THR A 35 -0.06 -13.24 -2.43
N VAL A 36 -0.08 -11.91 -2.52
CA VAL A 36 -0.22 -11.21 -3.81
C VAL A 36 1.15 -10.75 -4.28
N ARG A 37 1.54 -11.18 -5.47
CA ARG A 37 2.76 -10.74 -6.15
C ARG A 37 2.41 -9.82 -7.30
N LEU A 38 2.89 -8.59 -7.21
CA LEU A 38 2.85 -7.62 -8.31
C LEU A 38 3.93 -7.97 -9.33
N LEU A 39 3.53 -8.21 -10.59
CA LEU A 39 4.47 -8.52 -11.67
C LEU A 39 4.77 -7.30 -12.53
N ARG A 40 3.78 -6.42 -12.71
CA ARG A 40 3.87 -5.18 -13.48
C ARG A 40 3.08 -4.07 -12.79
N PRO A 41 3.38 -2.78 -13.06
CA PRO A 41 2.58 -1.67 -12.54
C PRO A 41 1.12 -1.80 -12.99
N PRO A 42 0.14 -1.94 -12.08
CA PRO A 42 -1.27 -2.07 -12.47
C PRO A 42 -1.79 -0.77 -13.07
N PRO A 43 -2.46 -0.80 -14.24
CA PRO A 43 -3.03 0.40 -14.83
C PRO A 43 -4.18 0.96 -13.98
N LEU A 44 -4.44 2.25 -14.16
CA LEU A 44 -5.55 2.97 -13.55
C LEU A 44 -6.72 3.05 -14.52
N ASP A 45 -7.94 3.12 -13.99
CA ASP A 45 -9.20 3.29 -14.74
C ASP A 45 -9.37 2.28 -15.89
N THR A 46 -8.70 1.13 -15.79
CA THR A 46 -8.67 0.09 -16.81
C THR A 46 -9.11 -1.23 -16.18
N PRO A 47 -10.11 -1.93 -16.75
CA PRO A 47 -10.54 -3.23 -16.24
C PRO A 47 -9.42 -4.27 -16.38
N LEU A 48 -9.13 -4.97 -15.29
CA LEU A 48 -8.24 -6.13 -15.24
C LEU A 48 -9.07 -7.39 -15.00
N GLU A 49 -8.89 -8.40 -15.83
CA GLU A 49 -9.60 -9.67 -15.68
C GLU A 49 -9.02 -10.46 -14.52
N VAL A 50 -9.90 -11.05 -13.71
CA VAL A 50 -9.55 -11.99 -12.64
C VAL A 50 -9.80 -13.39 -13.15
N GLN A 51 -8.73 -14.14 -13.39
CA GLN A 51 -8.78 -15.52 -13.85
C GLN A 51 -8.44 -16.47 -12.70
N ALA A 52 -9.35 -17.37 -12.38
CA ALA A 52 -9.07 -18.48 -11.48
C ALA A 52 -8.09 -19.47 -12.13
N LEU A 53 -7.11 -19.91 -11.35
CA LEU A 53 -6.13 -20.92 -11.69
C LEU A 53 -6.31 -22.16 -10.81
N PRO A 54 -5.61 -23.27 -11.08
CA PRO A 54 -5.53 -24.40 -10.16
C PRO A 54 -5.07 -23.99 -8.76
N ASP A 55 -5.31 -24.86 -7.77
CA ASP A 55 -4.90 -24.68 -6.37
C ASP A 55 -5.41 -23.36 -5.74
N ALA A 56 -6.60 -22.92 -6.13
CA ALA A 56 -7.23 -21.68 -5.68
C ALA A 56 -6.39 -20.40 -5.91
N ALA A 57 -5.42 -20.44 -6.82
CA ALA A 57 -4.65 -19.27 -7.23
C ALA A 57 -5.46 -18.37 -8.19
N LEU A 58 -5.04 -17.11 -8.31
CA LEU A 58 -5.60 -16.14 -9.25
C LEU A 58 -4.50 -15.53 -10.13
N ALA A 59 -4.81 -15.30 -11.40
CA ALA A 59 -4.08 -14.38 -12.27
C ALA A 59 -4.90 -13.13 -12.54
N ILE A 60 -4.23 -11.98 -12.48
CA ILE A 60 -4.80 -10.67 -12.80
C ILE A 60 -4.24 -10.24 -14.15
N LEU A 61 -5.11 -10.09 -15.15
CA LEU A 61 -4.72 -9.96 -16.55
C LEU A 61 -5.14 -8.63 -17.16
N LEU A 62 -4.28 -8.11 -18.04
CA LEU A 62 -4.62 -7.09 -19.03
C LEU A 62 -4.43 -7.73 -20.40
N GLY A 63 -5.52 -8.20 -21.03
CA GLY A 63 -5.42 -9.05 -22.22
C GLY A 63 -4.61 -10.32 -21.92
N SER A 64 -3.51 -10.54 -22.65
CA SER A 64 -2.61 -11.70 -22.41
C SER A 64 -1.54 -11.45 -21.34
N GLU A 65 -1.45 -10.23 -20.81
CA GLU A 65 -0.40 -9.82 -19.88
C GLU A 65 -0.78 -10.09 -18.42
N ARG A 66 0.09 -10.77 -17.67
CA ARG A 66 -0.07 -10.93 -16.22
C ARG A 66 0.41 -9.69 -15.48
N ILE A 67 -0.51 -9.00 -14.83
CA ILE A 67 -0.24 -7.84 -13.97
C ILE A 67 0.08 -8.27 -12.54
N GLY A 68 -0.62 -9.28 -12.05
CA GLY A 68 -0.41 -9.83 -10.72
C GLY A 68 -0.79 -11.30 -10.61
N LEU A 69 -0.28 -11.95 -9.57
CA LEU A 69 -0.64 -13.30 -9.18
C LEU A 69 -1.04 -13.30 -7.69
N ALA A 70 -2.03 -14.10 -7.36
CA ALA A 70 -2.36 -14.42 -5.97
C ALA A 70 -2.32 -15.93 -5.76
N GLN A 71 -1.74 -16.35 -4.65
CA GLN A 71 -1.69 -17.76 -4.26
C GLN A 71 -2.17 -17.88 -2.82
N PRO A 72 -2.93 -18.94 -2.45
CA PRO A 72 -3.26 -19.20 -1.07
C PRO A 72 -2.02 -19.21 -0.19
N ALA A 73 -2.14 -18.67 1.02
CA ALA A 73 -1.06 -18.63 1.99
C ALA A 73 -1.63 -18.78 3.40
N ASP A 74 -0.79 -19.30 4.29
CA ASP A 74 -1.02 -19.23 5.73
C ASP A 74 -0.25 -18.05 6.31
N LEU A 75 -0.89 -17.29 7.20
CA LEU A 75 -0.26 -16.18 7.90
C LEU A 75 -0.31 -16.42 9.41
N THR A 76 0.82 -16.79 9.98
CA THR A 76 1.03 -16.84 11.42
C THR A 76 1.90 -15.65 11.83
N LEU A 77 1.32 -14.70 12.57
CA LEU A 77 2.02 -13.50 13.03
C LEU A 77 1.85 -13.34 14.54
N THR A 78 2.96 -13.08 15.24
CA THR A 78 2.96 -12.58 16.62
C THR A 78 3.34 -11.11 16.58
N PRO A 79 2.37 -10.18 16.51
CA PRO A 79 2.68 -8.75 16.42
C PRO A 79 3.37 -8.28 17.70
N ARG A 80 4.42 -7.45 17.55
CA ARG A 80 5.00 -6.70 18.68
C ARG A 80 3.95 -5.72 19.21
N PRO A 81 3.99 -5.34 20.51
CA PRO A 81 3.14 -4.28 21.01
C PRO A 81 3.27 -3.03 20.13
N GLY A 82 2.13 -2.44 19.77
CA GLY A 82 2.11 -1.24 18.95
C GLY A 82 2.71 -0.03 19.68
N PRO A 83 3.10 1.03 18.94
CA PRO A 83 3.31 2.34 19.53
C PRO A 83 1.99 2.91 20.04
N THR A 84 2.06 3.73 21.09
CA THR A 84 0.98 4.61 21.49
C THR A 84 0.67 5.61 20.37
N TYR A 85 -0.52 6.21 20.41
CA TYR A 85 -0.89 7.26 19.46
C TYR A 85 0.12 8.44 19.49
N PHE A 86 0.55 8.87 20.68
CA PHE A 86 1.53 9.95 20.84
C PHE A 86 2.91 9.59 20.25
N GLU A 87 3.40 8.37 20.50
CA GLU A 87 4.65 7.89 19.86
C GLU A 87 4.51 7.90 18.34
N ALA A 88 3.35 7.49 17.80
CA ALA A 88 3.10 7.48 16.37
C ALA A 88 3.08 8.90 15.78
N VAL A 89 2.44 9.86 16.45
CA VAL A 89 2.45 11.28 16.07
C VAL A 89 3.87 11.83 16.03
N GLU A 90 4.68 11.61 17.07
CA GLU A 90 6.06 12.07 17.12
C GLU A 90 6.97 11.38 16.09
N ALA A 91 6.77 10.09 15.85
CA ALA A 91 7.44 9.37 14.78
C ALA A 91 7.14 10.01 13.42
N SER A 92 5.87 10.31 13.14
CA SER A 92 5.41 10.85 11.87
C SER A 92 6.06 12.18 11.49
N ARG A 93 6.41 13.03 12.46
CA ARG A 93 7.16 14.28 12.23
C ARG A 93 8.53 14.05 11.57
N ARG A 94 9.10 12.85 11.73
CA ARG A 94 10.40 12.43 11.16
C ARG A 94 10.24 11.66 9.84
N TYR A 95 9.06 11.70 9.22
CA TYR A 95 8.81 11.05 7.95
C TYR A 95 9.73 11.59 6.84
N ALA A 96 10.51 10.69 6.23
CA ALA A 96 11.51 11.06 5.23
C ALA A 96 10.91 11.69 3.97
N GLY A 97 9.65 11.35 3.63
CA GLY A 97 8.94 11.88 2.47
C GLY A 97 8.70 13.39 2.52
N PHE A 98 8.75 14.02 3.69
CA PHE A 98 8.64 15.48 3.80
C PHE A 98 9.86 16.21 3.19
N LYS A 99 11.03 15.57 3.14
CA LYS A 99 12.22 16.13 2.46
C LYS A 99 12.17 15.83 0.97
N HIS A 100 11.92 14.56 0.61
CA HIS A 100 11.79 14.15 -0.77
C HIS A 100 10.94 12.87 -0.85
N HIS A 101 9.93 12.89 -1.70
CA HIS A 101 9.07 11.75 -1.96
C HIS A 101 9.06 11.39 -3.44
N ARG A 102 9.40 10.13 -3.78
CA ARG A 102 9.47 9.68 -5.18
C ARG A 102 8.13 9.78 -5.91
N PHE A 103 7.03 9.61 -5.18
CA PHE A 103 5.66 9.59 -5.70
C PHE A 103 4.77 10.53 -4.88
N PRO A 104 4.94 11.86 -4.95
CA PRO A 104 4.32 12.80 -4.00
C PRO A 104 2.78 12.78 -4.05
N SER A 105 2.20 12.21 -5.11
CA SER A 105 0.77 11.93 -5.26
C SER A 105 0.34 10.51 -4.89
N CYS A 106 1.18 9.72 -4.20
CA CYS A 106 0.81 8.38 -3.74
C CYS A 106 -0.42 8.47 -2.83
N PHE A 107 -1.40 7.58 -3.05
CA PHE A 107 -2.64 7.53 -2.29
C PHE A 107 -2.41 7.36 -0.79
N VAL A 108 -1.40 6.59 -0.39
CA VAL A 108 -1.12 6.29 1.02
C VAL A 108 -0.25 7.37 1.66
N CYS A 109 0.97 7.54 1.15
CA CYS A 109 2.02 8.35 1.78
C CYS A 109 2.35 9.65 1.02
N GLY A 110 1.58 10.00 -0.01
CA GLY A 110 1.83 11.18 -0.84
C GLY A 110 1.66 12.49 -0.07
N THR A 111 2.71 13.30 -0.02
CA THR A 111 2.74 14.58 0.70
C THR A 111 1.90 15.67 0.04
N GLN A 112 1.57 15.53 -1.25
CA GLN A 112 0.71 16.46 -2.01
C GLN A 112 -0.77 16.10 -1.94
N ARG A 113 -1.15 15.00 -1.29
CA ARG A 113 -2.55 14.58 -1.13
C ARG A 113 -3.20 15.34 0.00
N VAL A 114 -4.41 15.86 -0.20
CA VAL A 114 -5.20 16.47 0.89
C VAL A 114 -5.93 15.40 1.69
N ARG A 115 -6.36 15.74 2.92
CA ARG A 115 -7.23 14.86 3.72
C ARG A 115 -8.51 14.58 2.95
N GLY A 116 -9.00 13.34 3.02
CA GLY A 116 -10.15 12.89 2.24
C GLY A 116 -9.79 12.44 0.82
N ASP A 117 -8.71 12.93 0.20
CA ASP A 117 -8.26 12.43 -1.11
C ASP A 117 -7.29 11.24 -0.98
N GLY A 118 -6.24 11.39 -0.15
CA GLY A 118 -5.29 10.33 0.20
C GLY A 118 -5.28 10.04 1.70
N MET A 119 -4.73 8.88 2.08
CA MET A 119 -4.69 8.42 3.48
C MET A 119 -3.73 9.23 4.34
N ARG A 120 -2.70 9.85 3.73
CA ARG A 120 -1.70 10.70 4.40
C ARG A 120 -1.03 9.99 5.58
N ILE A 121 -0.67 8.72 5.40
CA ILE A 121 0.06 7.91 6.38
C ILE A 121 1.55 8.17 6.20
N PHE A 122 2.09 9.04 7.05
CA PHE A 122 3.47 9.49 7.01
C PHE A 122 4.30 8.72 8.04
N ALA A 123 4.64 7.47 7.74
CA ALA A 123 5.35 6.57 8.63
C ALA A 123 6.80 7.00 8.85
N GLY A 124 7.04 7.60 10.02
CA GLY A 124 8.37 7.99 10.43
C GLY A 124 8.96 7.04 11.47
N PRO A 125 10.25 7.12 11.73
CA PRO A 125 10.96 6.17 12.57
C PRO A 125 10.76 6.35 14.08
N LEU A 126 10.77 5.23 14.80
CA LEU A 126 10.92 5.09 16.26
C LEU A 126 12.20 4.31 16.56
N PRO A 127 13.37 4.98 16.67
CA PRO A 127 14.67 4.32 16.81
C PRO A 127 14.75 3.37 18.01
N GLU A 128 14.24 3.79 19.17
CA GLU A 128 14.28 3.03 20.44
C GLU A 128 13.56 1.68 20.36
N ARG A 129 12.69 1.49 19.36
CA ARG A 129 11.86 0.29 19.21
C ARG A 129 12.14 -0.48 17.92
N ASP A 130 13.08 -0.01 17.10
CA ASP A 130 13.35 -0.56 15.76
C ASP A 130 12.06 -0.73 14.93
N LEU A 131 11.30 0.37 14.83
CA LEU A 131 10.00 0.43 14.17
C LEU A 131 9.86 1.73 13.36
N VAL A 132 8.86 1.74 12.47
CA VAL A 132 8.26 2.98 11.96
C VAL A 132 6.81 3.07 12.46
N ALA A 133 6.31 4.28 12.60
CA ALA A 133 4.96 4.55 13.06
C ALA A 133 4.39 5.81 12.40
N ALA A 134 3.08 5.80 12.21
CA ALA A 134 2.30 6.96 11.82
C ALA A 134 0.95 6.90 12.53
N PRO A 135 0.38 8.04 12.96
CA PRO A 135 -1.02 8.05 13.34
C PRO A 135 -1.86 7.92 12.07
N TRP A 136 -2.99 7.23 12.17
CA TRP A 136 -3.96 7.20 11.08
C TRP A 136 -5.36 7.25 11.66
N VAL A 137 -6.13 8.22 11.17
CA VAL A 137 -7.57 8.29 11.39
C VAL A 137 -8.19 8.13 10.00
N PRO A 138 -8.83 6.99 9.71
CA PRO A 138 -9.46 6.75 8.43
C PRO A 138 -10.49 7.83 8.11
N ASP A 139 -10.57 8.18 6.83
CA ASP A 139 -11.63 9.07 6.34
C ASP A 139 -12.93 8.27 6.11
N PRO A 140 -14.12 8.83 6.38
CA PRO A 140 -15.39 8.14 6.14
C PRO A 140 -15.59 7.65 4.69
N SER A 141 -14.86 8.20 3.71
CA SER A 141 -14.91 7.68 2.34
C SER A 141 -14.26 6.29 2.16
N LEU A 142 -13.64 5.72 3.20
CA LEU A 142 -12.95 4.43 3.16
C LEU A 142 -13.74 3.27 3.76
N GLU A 143 -14.93 3.51 4.28
CA GLU A 143 -15.84 2.47 4.79
C GLU A 143 -16.93 2.12 3.79
N ALA A 144 -17.73 1.10 4.13
CA ALA A 144 -18.91 0.69 3.37
C ALA A 144 -20.24 1.06 4.08
N GLY A 145 -20.19 1.95 5.08
CA GLY A 145 -21.34 2.34 5.91
C GLY A 145 -21.57 1.43 7.13
N ASP A 146 -20.59 0.62 7.49
CA ASP A 146 -20.60 -0.30 8.64
C ASP A 146 -19.59 0.08 9.74
N ASP A 147 -19.13 1.35 9.75
CA ASP A 147 -18.10 1.89 10.64
C ASP A 147 -16.74 1.15 10.57
N LYS A 148 -16.50 0.41 9.46
CA LYS A 148 -15.25 -0.34 9.24
C LYS A 148 -14.57 0.07 7.95
N VAL A 149 -13.26 0.24 8.05
CA VAL A 149 -12.40 0.42 6.89
C VAL A 149 -12.48 -0.82 6.00
N ARG A 150 -12.70 -0.62 4.71
CA ARG A 150 -12.75 -1.73 3.75
C ARG A 150 -11.39 -2.45 3.66
N PRO A 151 -11.36 -3.79 3.46
CA PRO A 151 -10.13 -4.59 3.53
C PRO A 151 -9.01 -4.11 2.62
N GLU A 152 -9.32 -3.63 1.43
CA GLU A 152 -8.32 -3.14 0.47
C GLU A 152 -7.61 -1.87 0.94
N PHE A 153 -8.29 -1.06 1.75
CA PHE A 153 -7.68 0.11 2.37
C PHE A 153 -6.82 -0.29 3.58
N MET A 154 -7.16 -1.36 4.29
CA MET A 154 -6.28 -1.92 5.34
C MET A 154 -4.98 -2.44 4.75
N SER A 155 -5.05 -3.15 3.61
CA SER A 155 -3.85 -3.58 2.87
C SER A 155 -3.00 -2.39 2.40
N ALA A 156 -3.64 -1.36 1.80
CA ALA A 156 -2.96 -0.14 1.40
C ALA A 156 -2.29 0.60 2.57
N ALA A 157 -2.95 0.65 3.73
CA ALA A 157 -2.44 1.34 4.92
C ALA A 157 -1.15 0.71 5.47
N LEU A 158 -0.91 -0.59 5.22
CA LEU A 158 0.29 -1.30 5.66
C LEU A 158 1.46 -1.24 4.65
N ASP A 159 1.17 -1.10 3.36
CA ASP A 159 2.16 -1.18 2.28
C ASP A 159 3.25 -0.11 2.36
N CYS A 160 2.86 1.17 2.31
CA CYS A 160 3.85 2.25 2.35
C CYS A 160 4.65 2.30 3.67
N PRO A 161 4.03 2.17 4.86
CA PRO A 161 4.80 1.98 6.10
C PRO A 161 5.75 0.79 6.04
N GLY A 162 5.33 -0.34 5.44
CA GLY A 162 6.18 -1.51 5.23
C GLY A 162 7.44 -1.19 4.43
N PHE A 163 7.32 -0.41 3.34
CA PHE A 163 8.48 0.09 2.59
C PHE A 163 9.46 0.87 3.48
N TYR A 164 8.95 1.78 4.33
CA TYR A 164 9.79 2.57 5.24
C TYR A 164 10.39 1.75 6.39
N ALA A 165 9.75 0.65 6.78
CA ALA A 165 10.27 -0.25 7.80
C ALA A 165 11.49 -1.05 7.30
N VAL A 166 11.51 -1.44 6.02
CA VAL A 166 12.56 -2.31 5.45
C VAL A 166 13.63 -1.56 4.65
N THR A 167 13.38 -0.29 4.28
CA THR A 167 14.37 0.50 3.55
C THR A 167 15.38 1.11 4.52
N PRO A 168 16.68 0.78 4.41
CA PRO A 168 17.69 1.33 5.30
C PRO A 168 17.73 2.85 5.20
N ARG A 169 17.78 3.52 6.36
CA ARG A 169 18.01 4.96 6.40
C ARG A 169 19.39 5.23 5.85
N ARG A 170 19.48 5.82 4.66
CA ARG A 170 20.76 6.36 4.19
C ARG A 170 21.14 7.54 5.10
N PRO A 171 22.40 7.63 5.57
CA PRO A 171 22.91 8.85 6.20
C PRO A 171 22.61 10.05 5.32
N HIS A 172 22.39 11.22 5.93
CA HIS A 172 21.84 12.41 5.29
C HIS A 172 22.61 12.97 4.08
N ASP A 173 23.78 12.41 3.72
CA ASP A 173 24.73 12.99 2.76
C ASP A 173 25.08 12.13 1.54
N ALA A 174 24.38 11.02 1.25
CA ALA A 174 24.68 10.23 0.04
C ALA A 174 23.92 10.76 -1.20
N PRO A 175 24.59 11.32 -2.23
CA PRO A 175 23.93 11.77 -3.45
C PRO A 175 23.22 10.58 -4.14
N ARG A 176 22.02 10.84 -4.65
CA ARG A 176 21.27 9.84 -5.44
C ARG A 176 21.97 9.65 -6.78
N ARG A 177 22.32 8.39 -7.09
CA ARG A 177 22.45 7.96 -8.48
C ARG A 177 21.04 7.80 -9.02
N ASP A 178 20.65 8.67 -9.93
CA ASP A 178 19.43 8.50 -10.69
C ASP A 178 19.57 7.25 -11.55
N HIS A 179 18.75 6.24 -11.27
CA HIS A 179 18.48 5.18 -12.22
C HIS A 179 17.12 5.49 -12.82
N ALA A 180 17.17 6.32 -13.87
CA ALA A 180 16.19 6.35 -14.92
C ALA A 180 16.57 5.24 -15.91
N ALA A 181 15.79 4.16 -15.90
CA ALA A 181 15.59 3.21 -16.99
C ALA A 181 14.28 2.47 -16.68
#